data_AF-A0A9P1NF31-F1
#
_entry.id   AF-A0A9P1NF31-F1
#
_cell.length_a   1.000
_cell.length_b   1.000
_cell.length_c   1.000
_cell.angle_alpha   90.00
_cell.angle_beta   90.00
_cell.angle_gamma   90.00
#
_symmetry.space_group_name_H-M   'P 1'
#
loop_
_entity.id
_entity.type
_entity.pdbx_description
1 polymer ?
#
loop_
_entity_poly.entity_id
_entity_poly.type
_entity_poly.pdbx_seq_one_letter_code
_entity_poly.pdbx_strand_id
1 'polypeptide(L)' 'MMFFELFDWKIKLGIVITLALALGCVVSFIYAWTAPVPTDAFSAINKYLHYRWFAFFIVSTFSIGAATMKYHHKRLSRF' A
#
# COMPACT_ATOMS: atom_id res chain seq x y z
N MET A 1 19.48 -8.45 28.88
CA MET A 1 18.50 -7.33 28.88
C MET A 1 18.21 -6.77 27.48
N MET A 2 18.42 -7.55 26.40
CA MET A 2 18.55 -7.00 25.02
C MET A 2 17.53 -7.60 24.03
N PHE A 3 16.39 -8.10 24.51
CA PHE A 3 15.29 -8.56 23.64
C PHE A 3 14.28 -7.42 23.34
N PHE A 4 14.38 -6.28 24.05
CA PHE A 4 13.45 -5.15 23.94
C PHE A 4 13.76 -4.16 22.80
N GLU A 5 14.95 -4.22 22.18
CA GLU A 5 15.28 -3.45 20.96
C GLU A 5 14.83 -4.15 19.66
N LEU A 6 14.30 -5.38 19.77
CA LEU A 6 13.83 -6.21 18.66
C LEU A 6 12.59 -5.69 17.96
N PHE A 7 12.07 -4.52 18.35
CA PHE A 7 10.94 -3.94 17.65
C PHE A 7 11.08 -2.42 17.48
N ASP A 8 11.85 -2.03 16.47
CA ASP A 8 11.87 -0.63 15.99
C ASP A 8 10.43 -0.19 15.69
N TRP A 9 9.92 0.77 16.45
CA TRP A 9 8.57 1.30 16.24
C TRP A 9 8.40 1.84 14.81
N LYS A 10 9.47 2.32 14.19
CA LYS A 10 9.47 2.77 12.79
C LYS A 10 9.23 1.63 11.80
N ILE A 11 9.77 0.44 12.09
CA ILE A 11 9.55 -0.76 11.25
C ILE A 11 8.15 -1.31 11.47
N LYS A 12 7.62 -1.31 12.72
CA LYS A 12 6.19 -1.60 13.00
C LYS A 12 5.30 -0.72 12.16
N LEU A 13 5.53 0.59 12.25
CA LEU A 13 4.71 1.58 11.59
C LEU A 13 4.81 1.44 10.07
N GLY A 14 6.00 1.20 9.51
CA GLY A 14 6.18 0.89 8.09
C GLY A 14 5.41 -0.34 7.62
N ILE A 15 5.47 -1.44 8.39
CA ILE A 15 4.71 -2.67 8.10
C ILE A 15 3.20 -2.43 8.19
N VAL A 16 2.72 -1.77 9.26
CA VAL A 16 1.29 -1.47 9.45
C VAL A 16 0.77 -0.60 8.32
N ILE A 17 1.50 0.44 7.91
CA ILE A 17 1.11 1.29 6.77
C ILE A 17 1.11 0.49 5.48
N THR A 18 2.12 -0.36 5.24
CA THR A 18 2.17 -1.21 4.05
C THR A 18 0.96 -2.15 3.98
N LEU A 19 0.58 -2.77 5.10
CA LEU A 19 -0.60 -3.63 5.19
C LEU A 19 -1.90 -2.84 4.98
N ALA A 20 -2.03 -1.65 5.57
CA ALA A 20 -3.19 -0.79 5.38
C ALA A 20 -3.34 -0.37 3.91
N LEU A 21 -2.24 -0.03 3.24
CA LEU A 21 -2.24 0.29 1.81
C LEU A 21 -2.55 -0.94 0.94
N ALA A 22 -2.04 -2.12 1.31
CA ALA A 22 -2.36 -3.37 0.62
C ALA A 22 -3.85 -3.70 0.73
N LEU A 23 -4.45 -3.54 1.91
CA LEU A 23 -5.90 -3.68 2.09
C LEU A 23 -6.68 -2.64 1.27
N GLY A 24 -6.24 -1.38 1.29
CA GLY A 24 -6.82 -0.32 0.45
C GLY A 24 -6.73 -0.63 -1.04
N CYS A 25 -5.63 -1.25 -1.49
CA CYS A 25 -5.41 -1.71 -2.85
C CYS A 25 -6.46 -2.77 -3.24
N VAL A 26 -6.65 -3.79 -2.40
CA VAL A 26 -7.64 -4.85 -2.65
C VAL A 26 -9.06 -4.28 -2.69
N VAL A 27 -9.43 -3.45 -1.73
CA VAL A 27 -10.77 -2.83 -1.69
C VAL A 27 -11.00 -1.94 -2.91
N SER A 28 -10.01 -1.13 -3.29
CA SER A 28 -10.11 -0.25 -4.46
C SER A 28 -10.19 -1.05 -5.77
N PHE A 29 -9.47 -2.17 -5.85
CA PHE A 29 -9.54 -3.08 -6.98
C PHE A 29 -10.93 -3.68 -7.13
N ILE A 30 -11.49 -4.23 -6.04
CA ILE A 30 -12.84 -4.80 -6.04
C ILE A 30 -13.82 -3.73 -6.51
N TYR A 31 -13.77 -2.53 -5.94
CA TYR A 31 -14.67 -1.44 -6.30
C TYR A 31 -14.56 -1.06 -7.79
N ALA A 32 -13.33 -0.93 -8.31
CA ALA A 32 -13.10 -0.62 -9.73
C ALA A 32 -13.56 -1.76 -10.66
N TRP A 33 -13.35 -3.01 -10.24
CA TRP A 33 -13.65 -4.21 -11.01
C TRP A 33 -15.15 -4.51 -11.06
N THR A 34 -15.87 -4.32 -9.96
CA THR A 34 -17.32 -4.51 -9.88
C THR A 34 -18.11 -3.33 -10.44
N ALA A 35 -17.44 -2.25 -10.84
CA ALA A 35 -18.11 -1.09 -11.44
C ALA A 35 -18.77 -1.47 -12.78
N PRO A 36 -20.05 -1.09 -13.00
CA PRO A 36 -20.80 -1.44 -14.20
C PRO A 36 -20.12 -0.96 -15.49
N VAL A 37 -20.50 -1.55 -16.61
CA VAL A 37 -20.01 -1.13 -17.93
C VAL A 37 -20.49 0.30 -18.16
N PRO A 38 -19.58 1.25 -18.46
CA PRO A 38 -19.96 2.64 -18.60
C PRO A 38 -20.84 2.83 -19.85
N THR A 39 -22.06 3.33 -19.63
CA THR A 39 -23.01 3.69 -20.69
C THR A 39 -22.89 5.16 -21.13
N ASP A 40 -22.29 5.99 -20.27
CA ASP A 40 -22.20 7.44 -20.43
C ASP A 40 -20.78 7.94 -20.15
N ALA A 41 -20.41 9.09 -20.75
CA ALA A 41 -19.08 9.68 -20.59
C ALA A 41 -18.71 9.95 -19.12
N PHE A 42 -19.66 10.39 -18.29
CA PHE A 42 -19.46 10.58 -16.86
C PHE A 42 -19.19 9.26 -16.11
N SER A 43 -19.85 8.18 -16.51
CA SER A 43 -19.63 6.84 -15.94
C SER A 43 -18.24 6.31 -16.29
N ALA A 44 -17.76 6.56 -17.52
CA ALA A 44 -16.41 6.22 -17.93
C ALA A 44 -15.33 6.98 -17.13
N ILE A 45 -15.53 8.28 -16.91
CA ILE A 45 -14.64 9.09 -16.07
C ILE A 45 -14.61 8.57 -14.63
N ASN A 46 -15.78 8.27 -14.06
CA ASN A 46 -15.86 7.75 -12.70
C ASN A 46 -15.13 6.41 -12.56
N LYS A 47 -15.33 5.49 -13.52
CA LYS A 47 -14.60 4.22 -13.59
C LYS A 47 -13.10 4.42 -13.68
N TYR A 48 -12.64 5.38 -14.50
CA TYR A 48 -11.22 5.73 -14.59
C TYR A 48 -10.66 6.28 -13.27
N LEU A 49 -11.41 7.13 -12.56
CA LEU A 49 -11.01 7.62 -11.24
C LEU A 49 -10.84 6.47 -10.23
N HIS A 50 -11.71 5.45 -10.26
CA HIS A 50 -11.55 4.26 -9.41
C HIS A 50 -10.26 3.50 -9.71
N TYR A 51 -9.94 3.29 -11.00
CA TYR A 51 -8.67 2.66 -11.39
C TYR A 51 -7.44 3.53 -11.03
N ARG A 52 -7.57 4.86 -11.06
CA ARG A 52 -6.52 5.78 -10.61
C ARG A 52 -6.24 5.62 -9.10
N TRP A 53 -7.27 5.48 -8.28
CA TRP A 53 -7.10 5.22 -6.85
C TRP A 53 -6.48 3.86 -6.59
N PHE A 54 -6.89 2.83 -7.31
CA PHE A 54 -6.22 1.53 -7.27
C PHE A 54 -4.72 1.63 -7.61
N ALA A 55 -4.38 2.34 -8.69
CA ALA A 55 -2.99 2.59 -9.08
C ALA A 55 -2.19 3.36 -8.00
N PHE A 56 -2.83 4.30 -7.30
CA PHE A 56 -2.21 4.98 -6.17
C PHE A 56 -1.88 4.00 -5.04
N PHE A 57 -2.86 3.22 -4.57
CA PHE A 57 -2.66 2.29 -3.46
C PHE A 57 -1.59 1.23 -3.76
N ILE A 58 -1.56 0.67 -4.97
CA ILE A 58 -0.58 -0.35 -5.33
C ILE A 58 0.85 0.24 -5.36
N VAL A 59 1.04 1.41 -5.97
CA VAL A 59 2.35 2.08 -6.02
C VAL A 59 2.82 2.48 -4.63
N SER A 60 1.93 3.04 -3.81
CA SER A 60 2.26 3.39 -2.42
C SER A 60 2.63 2.16 -1.58
N THR A 61 1.92 1.04 -1.76
CA THR A 61 2.23 -0.22 -1.05
C THR A 61 3.64 -0.69 -1.37
N PHE A 62 4.01 -0.76 -2.66
CA PHE A 62 5.35 -1.17 -3.07
C PHE A 62 6.43 -0.19 -2.62
N SER A 63 6.16 1.12 -2.72
CA SER A 63 7.11 2.16 -2.31
C SER A 63 7.43 2.09 -0.81
N ILE A 64 6.40 2.04 0.04
CA ILE A 64 6.58 2.00 1.49
C ILE A 64 7.10 0.64 1.94
N GLY A 65 6.65 -0.46 1.32
CA GLY A 65 7.19 -1.80 1.57
C GLY A 65 8.69 -1.86 1.27
N ALA A 66 9.12 -1.37 0.10
CA ALA A 66 10.53 -1.33 -0.28
C ALA A 66 11.36 -0.41 0.64
N ALA A 67 10.83 0.77 1.01
CA ALA A 67 11.49 1.67 1.95
C ALA A 67 11.67 1.02 3.33
N THR A 68 10.65 0.32 3.82
CA THR A 68 10.67 -0.41 5.10
C THR A 68 11.70 -1.54 5.07
N MET A 69 11.74 -2.34 3.98
CA MET A 69 12.73 -3.39 3.78
C MET A 69 14.16 -2.84 3.73
N LYS A 70 14.38 -1.75 2.98
CA LYS A 70 15.69 -1.08 2.88
C LYS A 70 16.16 -0.57 4.24
N TYR A 71 15.25 0.00 5.04
CA TYR A 71 15.54 0.46 6.39
C TYR A 71 15.90 -0.71 7.32
N HIS A 72 15.13 -1.79 7.28
CA HIS A 72 15.40 -3.01 8.05
C HIS A 72 16.75 -3.64 7.67
N HIS A 73 17.05 -3.75 6.37
CA HIS A 73 18.32 -4.30 5.89
C HIS A 73 19.53 -3.45 6.32
N LYS A 74 19.45 -2.11 6.21
CA LYS A 74 20.51 -1.20 6.71
C LYS A 74 20.74 -1.29 8.22
N ARG A 75 19.68 -1.57 8.98
CA ARG A 75 19.77 -1.74 10.44
C ARG A 75 20.51 -3.04 10.76
N LEU A 76 20.15 -4.13 10.09
CA LEU A 76 20.82 -5.43 10.21
C LEU A 76 22.29 -5.38 9.82
N SER A 77 22.65 -4.69 8.73
CA SER A 77 24.03 -4.59 8.25
C SER A 77 24.94 -3.67 9.10
N ARG A 78 24.38 -3.00 10.11
CA ARG A 78 25.13 -2.11 11.03
C ARG A 78 25.47 -2.78 12.36
N PHE A 79 24.87 -3.94 12.65
CA PHE A 79 25.28 -4.83 13.74
C PHE A 79 26.29 -5.84 13.22
#